data_AF-A0A2H6KK91-F1
#
_entry.id   AF-A0A2H6KK91-F1
#
_cell.length_a   1.000
_cell.length_b   1.000
_cell.length_c   1.000
_cell.angle_alpha   90.00
_cell.angle_beta   90.00
_cell.angle_gamma   90.00
#
_symmetry.space_group_name_H-M   'P 1'
#
loop_
_entity.id
_entity.type
_entity.pdbx_description
1 polymer ?
#
loop_
_entity_poly.entity_id
_entity_poly.type
_entity_poly.pdbx_seq_one_letter_code
_entity_poly.pdbx_strand_id
1 'polypeptide(L)'
;MPVKSVVEHMRSVAFDGQMETQVRRVDEHLLAQRTLILNNTNEQCCVLQTKLKDKFDNVLEHIRGLRQSKKWHFHIMESTLKKFQRFVDEKYNNDYRNKIWSHFNEIQNKVNDAYDALTTKRLQLVHLVTQAQEEFLILKTNTQESVSKSTDDPSIQHNWAALKSQIAWDVGQIVNDNQTSGHLDAIVKAIEGYAKKFNKHGMFGTQIVAGWLNGIFDKEPVKGLVATYIGSSLRNNVVAVEKLKFIVTAWIKTMAGHVTTSPTFNETVEDHLRNIQKFFSEFAKKVDPDKPGEMVEYVHLQFQQTLRGRPLPNSQTELEPAVKAILTAVHCAALQVGEELKSFTSDTISKYDLGIKLKAAIAEVDKIKQQIDSKKASEYNNGVGKKIDDALLTVQSKIKSLDRYLVNESGDESIRKGIGDIKTDVLDKLDKLQNVKDETNSIESRKTKADELMNSLKNEIQNKLIEFELNLTSADDALTKTIDSVYSAAVKARGYQAHRTTTQQNASRNHRIRLQKVTDEVQKLLPKDTNPT
;
A
#
# COMPACT_ATOMS: atom_id res chain seq x y z
N MET A 1 -31.93 -160.92 -36.67
CA MET A 1 -33.08 -160.34 -37.41
C MET A 1 -34.03 -159.70 -36.41
N PRO A 2 -34.01 -158.37 -36.25
CA PRO A 2 -35.25 -157.56 -36.22
C PRO A 2 -35.14 -156.17 -36.92
N VAL A 3 -34.10 -155.94 -37.73
CA VAL A 3 -33.87 -154.62 -38.40
C VAL A 3 -34.78 -154.41 -39.63
N LYS A 4 -35.25 -155.48 -40.28
CA LYS A 4 -36.12 -155.38 -41.48
C LYS A 4 -37.54 -154.92 -41.15
N SER A 5 -38.08 -155.35 -40.00
CA SER A 5 -39.43 -154.97 -39.53
C SER A 5 -39.50 -153.52 -39.03
N VAL A 6 -38.44 -153.01 -38.39
CA VAL A 6 -38.38 -151.61 -37.97
C VAL A 6 -38.29 -150.68 -39.18
N VAL A 7 -37.56 -151.07 -40.22
CA VAL A 7 -37.44 -150.29 -41.46
C VAL A 7 -38.73 -150.31 -42.29
N GLU A 8 -39.46 -151.44 -42.34
CA GLU A 8 -40.79 -151.48 -42.97
C GLU A 8 -41.86 -150.73 -42.19
N HIS A 9 -41.82 -150.75 -40.85
CA HIS A 9 -42.74 -149.95 -40.02
C HIS A 9 -42.43 -148.45 -40.11
N MET A 10 -41.16 -148.05 -40.14
CA MET A 10 -40.77 -146.66 -40.42
C MET A 10 -41.19 -146.22 -41.82
N ARG A 11 -41.17 -147.14 -42.81
CA ARG A 11 -41.69 -146.87 -44.15
C ARG A 11 -43.21 -146.70 -44.13
N SER A 12 -43.97 -147.56 -43.43
CA SER A 12 -45.45 -147.45 -43.39
C SER A 12 -45.94 -146.24 -42.59
N VAL A 13 -45.20 -145.81 -41.56
CA VAL A 13 -45.53 -144.61 -40.76
C VAL A 13 -45.15 -143.32 -41.50
N ALA A 14 -44.13 -143.36 -42.36
CA ALA A 14 -43.76 -142.22 -43.21
C ALA A 14 -44.75 -141.96 -44.37
N PHE A 15 -45.63 -142.92 -44.70
CA PHE A 15 -46.62 -142.83 -45.77
C PHE A 15 -48.08 -142.87 -45.27
N ASP A 16 -48.34 -142.66 -43.97
CA ASP A 16 -49.70 -142.42 -43.48
C ASP A 16 -50.16 -141.02 -43.92
N GLY A 17 -51.28 -140.92 -44.65
CA GLY A 17 -51.80 -139.66 -45.19
C GLY A 17 -52.09 -138.59 -44.11
N GLN A 18 -52.23 -139.00 -42.84
CA GLN A 18 -52.27 -138.06 -41.71
C GLN A 18 -50.90 -137.43 -41.39
N MET A 19 -49.82 -138.22 -41.48
CA MET A 19 -48.44 -137.77 -41.25
C MET A 19 -48.03 -136.77 -42.34
N GLU A 20 -48.36 -137.05 -43.61
CA GLU A 20 -48.09 -136.13 -44.74
C GLU A 20 -48.81 -134.79 -44.57
N THR A 21 -50.08 -134.81 -44.16
CA THR A 21 -50.86 -133.58 -43.92
C THR A 21 -50.35 -132.79 -42.71
N GLN A 22 -49.90 -133.46 -41.65
CA GLN A 22 -49.27 -132.81 -40.50
C GLN A 22 -47.91 -132.21 -40.85
N VAL A 23 -47.08 -132.92 -41.62
CA VAL A 23 -45.80 -132.42 -42.13
C VAL A 23 -46.03 -131.17 -43.00
N ARG A 24 -47.00 -131.19 -43.92
CA ARG A 24 -47.33 -130.03 -44.74
C ARG A 24 -47.83 -128.84 -43.93
N ARG A 25 -48.68 -129.06 -42.91
CA ARG A 25 -49.14 -127.99 -42.00
C ARG A 25 -48.01 -127.40 -41.17
N VAL A 26 -47.09 -128.23 -40.67
CA VAL A 26 -45.90 -127.78 -39.96
C VAL A 26 -45.01 -126.97 -40.90
N ASP A 27 -44.80 -127.41 -42.13
CA ASP A 27 -44.04 -126.66 -43.14
C ASP A 27 -44.70 -125.33 -43.50
N GLU A 28 -46.00 -125.30 -43.75
CA GLU A 28 -46.76 -124.06 -44.02
C GLU A 28 -46.69 -123.10 -42.83
N HIS A 29 -46.82 -123.60 -41.60
CA HIS A 29 -46.73 -122.79 -40.38
C HIS A 29 -45.31 -122.29 -40.12
N LEU A 30 -44.29 -123.13 -40.33
CA LEU A 30 -42.87 -122.75 -40.25
C LEU A 30 -42.51 -121.73 -41.33
N LEU A 31 -43.06 -121.84 -42.55
CA LEU A 31 -42.90 -120.86 -43.62
C LEU A 31 -43.58 -119.52 -43.30
N ALA A 32 -44.77 -119.56 -42.70
CA ALA A 32 -45.49 -118.36 -42.27
C ALA A 32 -44.77 -117.67 -41.11
N GLN A 33 -44.36 -118.41 -40.07
CA GLN A 33 -43.55 -117.89 -38.96
C GLN A 33 -42.20 -117.36 -39.45
N ARG A 34 -41.54 -118.06 -40.40
CA ARG A 34 -40.31 -117.60 -41.06
C ARG A 34 -40.51 -116.26 -41.75
N THR A 35 -41.57 -116.13 -42.53
CA THR A 35 -41.88 -114.88 -43.26
C THR A 35 -42.16 -113.74 -42.30
N LEU A 36 -42.91 -114.00 -41.22
CA LEU A 36 -43.23 -113.02 -40.19
C LEU A 36 -41.98 -112.56 -39.41
N ILE A 37 -41.13 -113.49 -38.96
CA ILE A 37 -39.88 -113.17 -38.26
C ILE A 37 -38.92 -112.39 -39.18
N LEU A 38 -38.81 -112.78 -40.45
CA LEU A 38 -37.95 -112.08 -41.41
C LEU A 38 -38.44 -110.67 -41.70
N ASN A 39 -39.75 -110.50 -41.92
CA ASN A 39 -40.34 -109.18 -42.18
C ASN A 39 -40.19 -108.28 -40.94
N ASN A 40 -40.51 -108.77 -39.74
CA ASN A 40 -40.34 -108.02 -38.50
C ASN A 40 -38.86 -107.67 -38.24
N THR A 41 -37.93 -108.60 -38.49
CA THR A 41 -36.49 -108.33 -38.33
C THR A 41 -36.01 -107.27 -39.32
N ASN A 42 -36.44 -107.33 -40.59
CA ASN A 42 -36.08 -106.33 -41.60
C ASN A 42 -36.68 -104.96 -41.28
N GLU A 43 -37.95 -104.92 -40.84
CA GLU A 43 -38.64 -103.70 -40.43
C GLU A 43 -37.94 -103.06 -39.22
N GLN A 44 -37.66 -103.84 -38.17
CA GLN A 44 -36.92 -103.34 -37.01
C GLN A 44 -35.49 -102.90 -37.35
N CYS A 45 -34.79 -103.60 -38.26
CA CYS A 45 -33.50 -103.15 -38.77
C CYS A 45 -33.61 -101.82 -39.52
N CYS A 46 -34.66 -101.63 -40.33
CA CYS A 46 -34.93 -100.39 -41.05
C CYS A 46 -35.25 -99.24 -40.07
N VAL A 47 -36.12 -99.47 -39.09
CA VAL A 47 -36.45 -98.49 -38.04
C VAL A 47 -35.20 -98.10 -37.25
N LEU A 48 -34.36 -99.08 -36.89
CA LEU A 48 -33.10 -98.84 -36.18
C LEU A 48 -32.12 -98.02 -37.04
N GLN A 49 -31.98 -98.35 -38.34
CA GLN A 49 -31.17 -97.58 -39.28
C GLN A 49 -31.63 -96.12 -39.40
N THR A 50 -32.93 -95.89 -39.55
CA THR A 50 -33.50 -94.55 -39.65
C THR A 50 -33.28 -93.77 -38.36
N LYS A 51 -33.63 -94.33 -37.19
CA LYS A 51 -33.41 -93.67 -35.90
C LYS A 51 -31.94 -93.34 -35.65
N LEU A 52 -31.03 -94.26 -35.95
CA LEU A 52 -29.60 -94.01 -35.80
C LEU A 52 -29.11 -92.94 -36.77
N LYS A 53 -29.54 -92.98 -38.03
CA LYS A 53 -29.22 -91.96 -39.03
C LYS A 53 -29.67 -90.59 -38.55
N ASP A 54 -30.93 -90.45 -38.11
CA ASP A 54 -31.48 -89.20 -37.62
C ASP A 54 -30.72 -88.67 -36.39
N LYS A 55 -30.31 -89.56 -35.48
CA LYS A 55 -29.49 -89.18 -34.31
C LYS A 55 -28.10 -88.71 -34.72
N PHE A 56 -27.43 -89.38 -35.65
CA PHE A 56 -26.13 -88.92 -36.17
C PHE A 56 -26.24 -87.62 -36.98
N ASP A 57 -27.28 -87.46 -37.79
CA ASP A 57 -27.53 -86.22 -38.53
C ASP A 57 -27.79 -85.07 -37.55
N ASN A 58 -28.60 -85.29 -36.51
CA ASN A 58 -28.82 -84.32 -35.45
C ASN A 58 -27.51 -83.91 -34.73
N VAL A 59 -26.64 -84.87 -34.37
CA VAL A 59 -25.33 -84.57 -33.78
C VAL A 59 -24.46 -83.74 -34.72
N LEU A 60 -24.42 -84.10 -36.01
CA LEU A 60 -23.65 -83.35 -37.01
C LEU A 60 -24.19 -81.93 -37.22
N GLU A 61 -25.50 -81.73 -37.20
CA GLU A 61 -26.11 -80.39 -37.25
C GLU A 61 -25.73 -79.55 -36.03
N HIS A 62 -25.76 -80.12 -34.81
CA HIS A 62 -25.31 -79.40 -33.62
C HIS A 62 -23.82 -79.01 -33.70
N ILE A 63 -22.97 -79.88 -34.24
CA ILE A 63 -21.54 -79.58 -34.45
C ILE A 63 -21.37 -78.45 -35.48
N ARG A 64 -22.18 -78.42 -36.55
CA ARG A 64 -22.19 -77.31 -37.52
C ARG A 64 -22.66 -76.01 -36.87
N GLY A 65 -23.71 -76.06 -36.07
CA GLY A 65 -24.20 -74.91 -35.30
C GLY A 65 -23.12 -74.36 -34.36
N LEU A 66 -22.42 -75.25 -33.65
CA LEU A 66 -21.28 -74.87 -32.79
C LEU A 66 -20.17 -74.19 -33.60
N ARG A 67 -19.85 -74.70 -34.80
CA ARG A 67 -18.85 -74.09 -35.70
C ARG A 67 -19.25 -72.68 -36.14
N GLN A 68 -20.53 -72.47 -36.47
CA GLN A 68 -21.05 -71.15 -36.86
C GLN A 68 -21.05 -70.16 -35.69
N SER A 69 -21.53 -70.59 -34.52
CA SER A 69 -21.53 -69.78 -33.30
C SER A 69 -20.11 -69.35 -32.93
N LYS A 70 -19.15 -70.29 -32.94
CA LYS A 70 -17.72 -70.00 -32.74
C LYS A 70 -17.24 -68.93 -33.73
N LYS A 71 -17.45 -69.12 -35.04
CA LYS A 71 -17.02 -68.15 -36.06
C LYS A 71 -17.59 -66.75 -35.81
N TRP A 72 -18.86 -66.66 -35.42
CA TRP A 72 -19.51 -65.39 -35.14
C TRP A 72 -18.93 -64.69 -33.90
N HIS A 73 -18.75 -65.42 -32.79
CA HIS A 73 -18.19 -64.85 -31.57
C HIS A 73 -16.76 -64.33 -31.76
N PHE A 74 -15.89 -65.11 -32.41
CA PHE A 74 -14.51 -64.68 -32.67
C PHE A 74 -14.44 -63.49 -33.63
N HIS A 75 -15.29 -63.46 -34.66
CA HIS A 75 -15.38 -62.31 -35.56
C HIS A 75 -15.75 -61.00 -34.81
N ILE A 76 -16.69 -61.07 -33.87
CA ILE A 76 -17.07 -59.90 -33.05
C ILE A 76 -15.92 -59.46 -32.15
N MET A 77 -15.22 -60.41 -31.52
CA MET A 77 -14.07 -60.12 -30.66
C MET A 77 -12.94 -59.46 -31.47
N GLU A 78 -12.59 -60.00 -32.63
CA GLU A 78 -11.60 -59.42 -33.55
C GLU A 78 -12.00 -58.01 -34.00
N SER A 79 -13.25 -57.82 -34.39
CA SER A 79 -13.77 -56.51 -34.83
C SER A 79 -13.71 -55.48 -33.71
N THR A 80 -14.00 -55.89 -32.48
CA THR A 80 -13.93 -55.03 -31.29
C THR A 80 -12.48 -54.66 -30.97
N LEU A 81 -11.56 -55.63 -31.03
CA LEU A 81 -10.13 -55.40 -30.80
C LEU A 81 -9.55 -54.43 -31.84
N LYS A 82 -9.89 -54.59 -33.13
CA LYS A 82 -9.49 -53.68 -34.21
C LYS A 82 -10.00 -52.25 -34.02
N LYS A 83 -11.25 -52.08 -33.56
CA LYS A 83 -11.80 -50.75 -33.26
C LYS A 83 -11.02 -50.07 -32.13
N PHE A 84 -10.67 -50.82 -31.10
CA PHE A 84 -9.93 -50.28 -29.97
C PHE A 84 -8.47 -49.98 -30.34
N GLN A 85 -7.82 -50.82 -31.15
CA GLN A 85 -6.50 -50.54 -31.69
C GLN A 85 -6.48 -49.25 -32.54
N ARG A 86 -7.47 -49.08 -33.43
CA ARG A 86 -7.64 -47.85 -34.20
C ARG A 86 -7.79 -46.62 -33.30
N PHE A 87 -8.56 -46.74 -32.21
CA PHE A 87 -8.68 -45.65 -31.23
C PHE A 87 -7.32 -45.30 -30.60
N VAL A 88 -6.53 -46.30 -30.19
CA VAL A 88 -5.22 -46.06 -29.59
C VAL A 88 -4.24 -45.43 -30.58
N ASP A 89 -4.27 -45.84 -31.84
CA ASP A 89 -3.34 -45.36 -32.86
C ASP A 89 -3.70 -43.96 -33.36
N GLU A 90 -4.98 -43.71 -33.65
CA GLU A 90 -5.44 -42.49 -34.32
C GLU A 90 -5.93 -41.40 -33.35
N LYS A 91 -6.56 -41.80 -32.23
CA LYS A 91 -7.31 -40.87 -31.37
C LYS A 91 -6.63 -40.59 -30.05
N TYR A 92 -5.98 -41.57 -29.42
CA TYR A 92 -5.39 -41.40 -28.08
C TYR A 92 -4.49 -40.16 -27.95
N ASN A 93 -3.59 -39.97 -28.92
CA ASN A 93 -2.67 -38.83 -28.92
C ASN A 93 -3.44 -37.50 -29.07
N ASN A 94 -4.39 -37.44 -29.99
CA ASN A 94 -5.13 -36.21 -30.28
C ASN A 94 -6.12 -35.86 -29.17
N ASP A 95 -6.86 -36.85 -28.67
CA ASP A 95 -7.97 -36.64 -27.74
C ASP A 95 -7.50 -36.45 -26.30
N TYR A 96 -6.30 -36.92 -25.94
CA TYR A 96 -5.77 -36.86 -24.58
C TYR A 96 -4.39 -36.21 -24.50
N ARG A 97 -3.34 -36.81 -25.09
CA ARG A 97 -1.94 -36.35 -24.93
C ARG A 97 -1.78 -34.90 -25.38
N ASN A 98 -2.25 -34.57 -26.59
CA ASN A 98 -2.14 -33.24 -27.17
C ASN A 98 -2.99 -32.20 -26.40
N LYS A 99 -4.14 -32.60 -25.84
CA LYS A 99 -4.96 -31.70 -25.01
C LYS A 99 -4.26 -31.35 -23.70
N ILE A 100 -3.70 -32.35 -23.02
CA ILE A 100 -2.90 -32.13 -21.80
C ILE A 100 -1.71 -31.21 -22.13
N TRP A 101 -1.01 -31.48 -23.24
CA TRP A 101 0.11 -30.66 -23.71
C TRP A 101 -0.32 -29.21 -23.98
N SER A 102 -1.47 -28.99 -24.61
CA SER A 102 -2.04 -27.66 -24.84
C SER A 102 -2.34 -26.92 -23.53
N HIS A 103 -2.93 -27.59 -22.55
CA HIS A 103 -3.20 -26.98 -21.24
C HIS A 103 -1.93 -26.55 -20.52
N PHE A 104 -0.83 -27.31 -20.64
CA PHE A 104 0.46 -26.87 -20.10
C PHE A 104 0.97 -25.58 -20.76
N ASN A 105 0.83 -25.45 -22.09
CA ASN A 105 1.22 -24.21 -22.77
C ASN A 105 0.31 -23.03 -22.38
N GLU A 106 -0.99 -23.27 -22.21
CA GLU A 106 -1.91 -22.25 -21.72
C GLU A 106 -1.48 -21.75 -20.33
N ILE A 107 -1.16 -22.68 -19.42
CA ILE A 107 -0.65 -22.34 -18.08
C ILE A 107 0.67 -21.56 -18.20
N GLN A 108 1.59 -21.98 -19.07
CA GLN A 108 2.87 -21.30 -19.29
C GLN A 108 2.66 -19.86 -19.78
N ASN A 109 1.82 -19.67 -20.79
CA ASN A 109 1.51 -18.35 -21.32
C ASN A 109 0.89 -17.45 -20.24
N LYS A 110 -0.03 -17.98 -19.42
CA LYS A 110 -0.63 -17.21 -18.32
C LYS A 110 0.37 -16.83 -17.23
N VAL A 111 1.34 -17.69 -16.94
CA VAL A 111 2.42 -17.38 -15.98
C VAL A 111 3.37 -16.32 -16.55
N ASN A 112 3.73 -16.41 -17.82
CA ASN A 112 4.56 -15.41 -18.51
C ASN A 112 3.85 -14.04 -18.55
N ASP A 113 2.57 -14.02 -18.95
CA ASP A 113 1.75 -12.80 -18.97
C ASP A 113 1.72 -12.13 -17.59
N ALA A 114 1.53 -12.93 -16.53
CA ALA A 114 1.52 -12.42 -15.16
C ALA A 114 2.90 -11.90 -14.72
N TYR A 115 3.97 -12.60 -15.07
CA TYR A 115 5.34 -12.18 -14.80
C TYR A 115 5.66 -10.83 -15.47
N ASP A 116 5.36 -10.69 -16.76
CA ASP A 116 5.63 -9.48 -17.53
C ASP A 116 4.81 -8.29 -17.02
N ALA A 117 3.51 -8.51 -16.76
CA ALA A 117 2.63 -7.48 -16.22
C ALA A 117 3.09 -7.01 -14.84
N LEU A 118 3.43 -7.93 -13.93
CA LEU A 118 3.91 -7.60 -12.58
C LEU A 118 5.28 -6.93 -12.61
N THR A 119 6.20 -7.39 -13.47
CA THR A 119 7.52 -6.78 -13.66
C THR A 119 7.39 -5.33 -14.12
N THR A 120 6.55 -5.09 -15.12
CA THR A 120 6.27 -3.74 -15.63
C THR A 120 5.67 -2.84 -14.55
N LYS A 121 4.66 -3.34 -13.82
CA LYS A 121 4.02 -2.57 -12.74
C LYS A 121 4.97 -2.27 -11.59
N ARG A 122 5.85 -3.22 -11.23
CA ARG A 122 6.89 -3.01 -10.23
C ARG A 122 7.85 -1.91 -10.66
N LEU A 123 8.32 -1.91 -11.91
CA LEU A 123 9.21 -0.85 -12.42
C LEU A 123 8.52 0.52 -12.41
N GLN A 124 7.24 0.60 -12.77
CA GLN A 124 6.45 1.84 -12.66
C GLN A 124 6.37 2.33 -11.21
N LEU A 125 6.13 1.42 -10.25
CA LEU A 125 6.13 1.76 -8.82
C LEU A 125 7.50 2.24 -8.33
N VAL A 126 8.60 1.58 -8.75
CA VAL A 126 9.97 2.03 -8.42
C VAL A 126 10.18 3.47 -8.89
N HIS A 127 9.79 3.79 -10.13
CA HIS A 127 9.95 5.13 -10.69
C HIS A 127 9.14 6.18 -9.91
N LEU A 128 7.85 5.93 -9.70
CA LEU A 128 6.96 6.85 -8.97
C LEU A 128 7.43 7.08 -7.52
N VAL A 129 7.87 6.03 -6.83
CA VAL A 129 8.40 6.14 -5.47
C VAL A 129 9.70 6.93 -5.46
N THR A 130 10.58 6.73 -6.45
CA THR A 130 11.83 7.51 -6.56
C THR A 130 11.54 8.99 -6.76
N GLN A 131 10.62 9.35 -7.68
CA GLN A 131 10.22 10.74 -7.88
C GLN A 131 9.60 11.35 -6.61
N ALA A 132 8.72 10.60 -5.93
CA ALA A 132 8.11 11.05 -4.69
C ALA A 132 9.16 11.28 -3.58
N GLN A 133 10.19 10.43 -3.51
CA GLN A 133 11.29 10.59 -2.56
C GLN A 133 12.13 11.85 -2.85
N GLU A 134 12.48 12.09 -4.11
CA GLU A 134 13.26 13.26 -4.52
C GLU A 134 12.53 14.56 -4.15
N GLU A 135 11.27 14.69 -4.56
CA GLU A 135 10.43 15.86 -4.23
C GLU A 135 10.22 16.00 -2.72
N PHE A 136 10.02 14.88 -2.02
CA PHE A 136 9.86 14.88 -0.57
C PHE A 136 11.15 15.31 0.15
N LEU A 137 12.33 14.90 -0.31
CA LEU A 137 13.61 15.32 0.25
C LEU A 137 13.85 16.81 0.06
N ILE A 138 13.46 17.38 -1.10
CA ILE A 138 13.50 18.83 -1.33
C ILE A 138 12.60 19.55 -0.34
N LEU A 139 11.34 19.10 -0.19
CA LEU A 139 10.40 19.69 0.77
C LEU A 139 10.90 19.59 2.22
N LYS A 140 11.45 18.43 2.59
CA LYS A 140 12.03 18.20 3.92
C LYS A 140 13.17 19.17 4.19
N THR A 141 14.12 19.27 3.26
CA THR A 141 15.32 20.13 3.39
C THR A 141 14.95 21.62 3.42
N ASN A 142 14.00 22.06 2.60
CA ASN A 142 13.57 23.46 2.55
C ASN A 142 12.63 23.86 3.70
N THR A 143 12.11 22.90 4.48
CA THR A 143 11.16 23.20 5.56
C THR A 143 11.76 23.00 6.94
N GLN A 144 12.46 21.88 7.16
CA GLN A 144 13.03 21.52 8.46
C GLN A 144 14.50 21.93 8.54
N GLU A 145 14.89 22.48 9.69
CA GLU A 145 16.29 22.81 9.96
C GLU A 145 17.16 21.55 9.92
N SER A 146 18.30 21.66 9.25
CA SER A 146 19.29 20.59 9.17
C SER A 146 19.89 20.30 10.54
N VAL A 147 20.27 19.04 10.74
CA VAL A 147 20.99 18.61 11.95
C VAL A 147 22.35 19.30 12.05
N SER A 148 22.96 19.64 10.90
CA SER A 148 24.11 20.53 10.85
C SER A 148 23.62 21.96 10.97
N LYS A 149 23.81 22.58 12.15
CA LYS A 149 23.51 24.00 12.42
C LYS A 149 24.41 24.94 11.60
N SER A 150 24.28 24.88 10.29
CA SER A 150 24.90 25.78 9.33
C SER A 150 24.23 27.15 9.46
N THR A 151 25.03 28.21 9.36
CA THR A 151 24.50 29.59 9.26
C THR A 151 23.82 29.86 7.91
N ASP A 152 24.03 28.98 6.92
CA ASP A 152 23.47 29.08 5.56
C ASP A 152 22.35 28.06 5.32
N ASP A 153 21.63 27.67 6.37
CA ASP A 153 20.53 26.70 6.26
C ASP A 153 19.33 27.34 5.51
N PRO A 154 18.93 26.79 4.33
CA PRO A 154 17.86 27.38 3.53
C PRO A 154 16.45 27.10 4.08
N SER A 155 16.33 26.32 5.16
CA SER A 155 15.04 25.90 5.67
C SER A 155 14.22 27.09 6.19
N ILE A 156 12.91 27.02 5.95
CA ILE A 156 11.96 28.01 6.46
C ILE A 156 12.02 28.06 7.99
N GLN A 157 12.18 26.92 8.67
CA GLN A 157 12.27 26.87 10.13
C GLN A 157 13.48 27.65 10.67
N HIS A 158 14.68 27.46 10.09
CA HIS A 158 15.88 28.19 10.48
C HIS A 158 15.73 29.70 10.22
N ASN A 159 15.36 30.06 9.00
CA ASN A 159 15.20 31.46 8.60
C ASN A 159 14.12 32.19 9.40
N TRP A 160 13.03 31.50 9.76
CA TRP A 160 12.00 32.04 10.63
C TRP A 160 12.51 32.29 12.05
N ALA A 161 13.28 31.36 12.62
CA ALA A 161 13.90 31.55 13.93
C ALA A 161 14.87 32.74 13.92
N ALA A 162 15.72 32.84 12.89
CA ALA A 162 16.64 33.96 12.71
C ALA A 162 15.89 35.31 12.58
N LEU A 163 14.83 35.36 11.77
CA LEU A 163 14.01 36.56 11.60
C LEU A 163 13.35 37.00 12.91
N LYS A 164 12.79 36.05 13.68
CA LYS A 164 12.23 36.37 15.02
C LYS A 164 13.28 36.98 15.93
N SER A 165 14.48 36.42 15.96
CA SER A 165 15.59 36.93 16.76
C SER A 165 16.02 38.33 16.32
N GLN A 166 16.12 38.58 15.01
CA GLN A 166 16.47 39.90 14.48
C GLN A 166 15.40 40.94 14.83
N ILE A 167 14.11 40.63 14.64
CA ILE A 167 13.02 41.55 15.01
C ILE A 167 13.04 41.84 16.52
N ALA A 168 13.23 40.81 17.36
CA ALA A 168 13.30 40.99 18.80
C ALA A 168 14.48 41.90 19.20
N TRP A 169 15.63 41.75 18.52
CA TRP A 169 16.80 42.61 18.73
C TRP A 169 16.53 44.05 18.30
N ASP A 170 16.02 44.28 17.08
CA ASP A 170 15.70 45.61 16.56
C ASP A 170 14.69 46.34 17.45
N VAL A 171 13.64 45.63 17.89
CA VAL A 171 12.65 46.15 18.83
C VAL A 171 13.28 46.50 20.18
N GLY A 172 14.19 45.67 20.69
CA GLY A 172 14.96 45.93 21.91
C GLY A 172 15.92 47.13 21.82
N GLN A 173 16.41 47.46 20.62
CA GLN A 173 17.19 48.69 20.39
C GLN A 173 16.31 49.94 20.42
N ILE A 174 15.02 49.82 20.03
CA ILE A 174 14.09 50.96 19.99
C ILE A 174 13.45 51.19 21.37
N VAL A 175 12.98 50.13 22.02
CA VAL A 175 12.32 50.16 23.34
C VAL A 175 13.07 49.24 24.31
N ASN A 176 13.21 49.68 25.56
CA ASN A 176 13.98 49.00 26.59
C ASN A 176 13.67 47.50 26.71
N ASP A 177 14.72 46.67 26.67
CA ASP A 177 14.64 45.21 26.73
C ASP A 177 14.86 44.61 28.13
N ASN A 178 15.08 45.44 29.15
CA ASN A 178 15.52 45.13 30.53
C ASN A 178 17.04 45.19 30.76
N GLN A 179 17.90 45.20 29.73
CA GLN A 179 19.38 45.30 29.91
C GLN A 179 19.97 46.65 29.49
N THR A 180 19.41 47.31 28.48
CA THR A 180 19.85 48.63 28.01
C THR A 180 18.64 49.48 27.63
N SER A 181 18.69 50.78 27.93
CA SER A 181 17.67 51.72 27.47
C SER A 181 17.69 51.81 25.95
N GLY A 182 16.61 51.34 25.31
CA GLY A 182 16.37 51.56 23.88
C GLY A 182 16.28 53.06 23.57
N HIS A 183 16.41 53.43 22.30
CA HIS A 183 16.49 54.83 21.86
C HIS A 183 15.33 55.69 22.38
N LEU A 184 14.09 55.19 22.36
CA LEU A 184 12.93 55.96 22.87
C LEU A 184 12.95 56.09 24.39
N ASP A 185 13.39 55.06 25.11
CA ASP A 185 13.57 55.09 26.57
C ASP A 185 14.70 56.05 26.97
N ALA A 186 15.77 56.12 26.18
CA ALA A 186 16.85 57.08 26.37
C ALA A 186 16.35 58.53 26.24
N ILE A 187 15.43 58.81 25.30
CA ILE A 187 14.78 60.13 25.18
C ILE A 187 13.95 60.43 26.44
N VAL A 188 13.13 59.47 26.90
CA VAL A 188 12.36 59.60 28.15
C VAL A 188 13.28 59.96 29.32
N LYS A 189 14.37 59.19 29.51
CA LYS A 189 15.36 59.43 30.59
C LYS A 189 16.11 60.74 30.45
N ALA A 190 16.42 61.18 29.22
CA ALA A 190 17.07 62.46 28.98
C ALA A 190 16.15 63.64 29.36
N ILE A 191 14.86 63.56 29.04
CA ILE A 191 13.87 64.57 29.43
C ILE A 191 13.67 64.58 30.94
N GLU A 192 13.57 63.40 31.58
CA GLU A 192 13.53 63.28 33.04
C GLU A 192 14.78 63.91 33.68
N GLY A 193 15.97 63.63 33.13
CA GLY A 193 17.23 64.23 33.57
C GLY A 193 17.29 65.75 33.40
N TYR A 194 16.73 66.28 32.31
CA TYR A 194 16.58 67.71 32.10
C TYR A 194 15.62 68.35 33.12
N ALA A 195 14.46 67.74 33.33
CA ALA A 195 13.46 68.20 34.29
C ALA A 195 14.04 68.28 35.71
N LYS A 196 14.86 67.30 36.12
CA LYS A 196 15.53 67.28 37.42
C LYS A 196 16.40 68.51 37.70
N LYS A 197 16.85 69.26 36.69
CA LYS A 197 17.63 70.51 36.88
C LYS A 197 16.83 71.67 37.45
N PHE A 198 15.49 71.58 37.45
CA PHE A 198 14.57 72.63 37.90
C PHE A 198 13.99 72.36 39.30
N ASN A 199 14.51 71.38 40.04
CA ASN A 199 14.11 71.15 41.43
C ASN A 199 14.71 72.20 42.39
N LYS A 200 14.23 72.23 43.64
CA LYS A 200 14.64 73.19 44.70
C LYS A 200 16.15 73.26 44.96
N HIS A 201 16.91 72.21 44.62
CA HIS A 201 18.36 72.12 44.76
C HIS A 201 19.09 72.05 43.40
N GLY A 202 18.41 72.45 42.34
CA GLY A 202 18.82 72.23 40.97
C GLY A 202 19.82 73.26 40.45
N MET A 203 20.13 73.13 39.17
CA MET A 203 21.09 74.00 38.47
C MET A 203 20.45 75.28 37.92
N PHE A 204 19.14 75.46 38.10
CA PHE A 204 18.41 76.60 37.52
C PHE A 204 18.96 77.95 37.98
N GLY A 205 19.00 78.21 39.28
CA GLY A 205 19.50 79.49 39.81
C GLY A 205 21.00 79.68 39.56
N THR A 206 21.79 78.61 39.66
CA THR A 206 23.26 78.68 39.61
C THR A 206 23.84 78.75 38.21
N GLN A 207 23.22 78.10 37.22
CA GLN A 207 23.71 78.04 35.84
C GLN A 207 22.80 78.77 34.85
N ILE A 208 21.49 78.49 34.86
CA ILE A 208 20.56 78.99 33.83
C ILE A 208 20.31 80.49 34.02
N VAL A 209 19.88 80.90 35.21
CA VAL A 209 19.63 82.32 35.54
C VAL A 209 20.91 83.15 35.44
N ALA A 210 22.05 82.60 35.90
CA ALA A 210 23.35 83.26 35.79
C ALA A 210 23.75 83.50 34.32
N GLY A 211 23.53 82.50 33.45
CA GLY A 211 23.78 82.64 32.01
C GLY A 211 22.91 83.71 31.35
N TRP A 212 21.62 83.76 31.69
CA TRP A 212 20.71 84.80 31.19
C TRP A 212 21.17 86.18 31.60
N LEU A 213 21.50 86.36 32.89
CA LEU A 213 21.90 87.65 33.42
C LEU A 213 23.19 88.17 32.80
N ASN A 214 24.19 87.31 32.58
CA ASN A 214 25.40 87.70 31.87
C ASN A 214 25.07 88.28 30.48
N GLY A 215 24.22 87.60 29.71
CA GLY A 215 23.77 88.08 28.40
C GLY A 215 22.91 89.35 28.45
N ILE A 216 22.14 89.56 29.52
CA ILE A 216 21.30 90.76 29.73
C ILE A 216 22.17 91.97 30.06
N PHE A 217 23.15 91.81 30.96
CA PHE A 217 24.04 92.89 31.38
C PHE A 217 24.91 93.46 30.27
N ASP A 218 25.24 92.64 29.27
CA ASP A 218 26.12 93.05 28.17
C ASP A 218 25.36 93.72 27.01
N LYS A 219 24.02 93.76 27.05
CA LYS A 219 23.15 94.35 26.02
C LYS A 219 22.60 95.72 26.41
N GLU A 220 22.40 96.60 25.42
CA GLU A 220 21.64 97.84 25.60
C GLU A 220 20.13 97.55 25.72
N PRO A 221 19.35 98.31 26.51
CA PRO A 221 19.75 99.51 27.25
C PRO A 221 20.36 99.23 28.64
N VAL A 222 20.37 97.97 29.11
CA VAL A 222 20.80 97.61 30.48
C VAL A 222 22.24 98.04 30.73
N LYS A 223 23.14 97.79 29.79
CA LYS A 223 24.54 98.21 29.86
C LYS A 223 24.67 99.72 30.08
N GLY A 224 23.99 100.54 29.27
CA GLY A 224 23.97 101.98 29.40
C GLY A 224 23.38 102.47 30.72
N LEU A 225 22.25 101.88 31.16
CA LEU A 225 21.53 102.26 32.39
C LEU A 225 22.32 101.91 33.66
N VAL A 226 22.91 100.72 33.71
CA VAL A 226 23.83 100.31 34.78
C VAL A 226 25.03 101.25 34.84
N ALA A 227 25.59 101.57 33.68
CA ALA A 227 26.74 102.46 33.57
C ALA A 227 26.40 103.92 33.95
N THR A 228 25.13 104.34 33.83
CA THR A 228 24.64 105.64 34.31
C THR A 228 24.55 105.65 35.84
N TYR A 229 23.91 104.64 36.43
CA TYR A 229 23.79 104.52 37.89
C TYR A 229 25.14 104.43 38.62
N ILE A 230 26.11 103.69 38.07
CA ILE A 230 27.46 103.57 38.64
C ILE A 230 28.21 104.91 38.62
N GLY A 231 27.79 105.85 37.76
CA GLY A 231 28.38 107.18 37.64
C GLY A 231 29.66 107.21 36.78
N SER A 232 29.96 108.38 36.20
CA SER A 232 31.07 108.59 35.27
C SER A 232 32.45 108.28 35.87
N SER A 233 32.60 108.43 37.18
CA SER A 233 33.84 108.17 37.94
C SER A 233 34.17 106.68 38.10
N LEU A 234 33.18 105.79 38.01
CA LEU A 234 33.32 104.35 38.21
C LEU A 234 32.89 103.52 36.99
N ARG A 235 32.43 104.17 35.91
CA ARG A 235 31.89 103.54 34.69
C ARG A 235 32.85 102.55 34.00
N ASN A 236 34.15 102.85 34.02
CA ASN A 236 35.20 101.99 33.45
C ASN A 236 35.83 101.04 34.49
N ASN A 237 35.32 101.04 35.72
CA ASN A 237 35.79 100.15 36.78
C ASN A 237 35.12 98.78 36.66
N VAL A 238 35.78 97.86 35.98
CA VAL A 238 35.33 96.47 35.78
C VAL A 238 34.90 95.82 37.10
N VAL A 239 35.62 96.09 38.20
CA VAL A 239 35.30 95.52 39.52
C VAL A 239 33.98 96.06 40.08
N ALA A 240 33.64 97.33 39.84
CA ALA A 240 32.39 97.91 40.31
C ALA A 240 31.19 97.38 39.52
N VAL A 241 31.32 97.26 38.20
CA VAL A 241 30.30 96.66 37.34
C VAL A 241 30.05 95.20 37.73
N GLU A 242 31.11 94.39 37.87
CA GLU A 242 30.99 92.97 38.23
C GLU A 242 30.40 92.77 39.64
N LYS A 243 30.70 93.66 40.61
CA LYS A 243 30.07 93.64 41.93
C LYS A 243 28.57 93.92 41.88
N LEU A 244 28.15 94.88 41.06
CA LEU A 244 26.71 95.16 40.87
C LEU A 244 26.01 93.97 40.18
N LYS A 245 26.64 93.40 39.14
CA LYS A 245 26.15 92.18 38.48
C LYS A 245 25.98 91.04 39.48
N PHE A 246 26.95 90.85 40.39
CA PHE A 246 26.89 89.83 41.42
C PHE A 246 25.71 90.02 42.39
N ILE A 247 25.49 91.25 42.89
CA ILE A 247 24.41 91.56 43.83
C ILE A 247 23.03 91.35 43.17
N VAL A 248 22.85 91.84 41.95
CA VAL A 248 21.62 91.63 41.17
C VAL A 248 21.38 90.13 40.91
N THR A 249 22.45 89.40 40.56
CA THR A 249 22.38 87.96 40.33
C THR A 249 22.01 87.20 41.61
N ALA A 250 22.53 87.60 42.76
CA ALA A 250 22.17 87.01 44.05
C ALA A 250 20.69 87.21 44.38
N TRP A 251 20.15 88.41 44.13
CA TRP A 251 18.74 88.70 44.36
C TRP A 251 17.81 87.91 43.43
N ILE A 252 18.12 87.83 42.14
CA ILE A 252 17.28 87.07 41.20
C ILE A 252 17.38 85.56 41.48
N LYS A 253 18.53 85.08 42.00
CA LYS A 253 18.69 83.70 42.50
C LYS A 253 17.81 83.41 43.71
N THR A 254 17.63 84.34 44.65
CA THR A 254 16.72 84.12 45.79
C THR A 254 15.28 84.05 45.29
N MET A 255 14.87 84.92 44.35
CA MET A 255 13.55 84.83 43.69
C MET A 255 13.31 83.47 43.05
N ALA A 256 14.33 82.89 42.39
CA ALA A 256 14.27 81.54 41.82
C ALA A 256 14.14 80.44 42.89
N GLY A 257 14.81 80.59 44.03
CA GLY A 257 14.73 79.64 45.16
C GLY A 257 13.40 79.69 45.93
N HIS A 258 12.61 80.75 45.75
CA HIS A 258 11.27 80.92 46.32
C HIS A 258 10.14 80.44 45.41
N VAL A 259 10.45 79.85 44.25
CA VAL A 259 9.46 79.17 43.41
C VAL A 259 9.08 77.84 44.08
N THR A 260 7.80 77.70 44.42
CA THR A 260 7.28 76.59 45.25
C THR A 260 6.96 75.33 44.46
N THR A 261 6.84 75.43 43.14
CA THR A 261 6.69 74.28 42.25
C THR A 261 8.00 73.49 42.16
N SER A 262 8.19 72.53 43.08
CA SER A 262 9.14 71.45 42.83
C SER A 262 8.48 70.47 41.86
N PRO A 263 9.08 70.15 40.71
CA PRO A 263 8.53 69.14 39.83
C PRO A 263 8.47 67.81 40.59
N THR A 264 7.34 67.11 40.52
CA THR A 264 7.23 65.70 40.90
C THR A 264 7.79 64.87 39.75
N PHE A 265 8.72 63.97 40.04
CA PHE A 265 9.50 63.23 39.02
C PHE A 265 9.08 61.75 38.91
N ASN A 266 7.86 61.44 39.33
CA ASN A 266 7.34 60.08 39.38
C ASN A 266 6.42 59.79 38.18
N GLU A 267 6.44 60.66 37.17
CA GLU A 267 5.37 60.82 36.19
C GLU A 267 5.92 60.79 34.74
N THR A 268 5.02 60.87 33.76
CA THR A 268 5.35 60.69 32.34
C THR A 268 6.19 61.85 31.77
N VAL A 269 6.74 61.69 30.56
CA VAL A 269 7.42 62.80 29.84
C VAL A 269 6.54 64.04 29.71
N GLU A 270 5.24 63.85 29.50
CA GLU A 270 4.26 64.93 29.45
C GLU A 270 4.24 65.69 30.77
N ASP A 271 4.15 64.97 31.88
CA ASP A 271 4.09 65.54 33.23
C ASP A 271 5.38 66.30 33.59
N HIS A 272 6.54 65.74 33.24
CA HIS A 272 7.83 66.40 33.42
C HIS A 272 7.89 67.76 32.71
N LEU A 273 7.50 67.82 31.43
CA LEU A 273 7.56 69.05 30.67
C LEU A 273 6.51 70.07 31.12
N ARG A 274 5.28 69.64 31.45
CA ARG A 274 4.23 70.49 32.04
C ARG A 274 4.67 71.09 33.38
N ASN A 275 5.39 70.33 34.21
CA ASN A 275 5.88 70.81 35.48
C ASN A 275 6.98 71.87 35.33
N ILE A 276 7.88 71.73 34.35
CA ILE A 276 8.87 72.78 34.02
C ILE A 276 8.17 74.05 33.49
N GLN A 277 7.12 73.91 32.68
CA GLN A 277 6.35 75.05 32.18
C GLN A 277 5.70 75.84 33.34
N LYS A 278 5.09 75.14 34.30
CA LYS A 278 4.53 75.77 35.51
C LYS A 278 5.61 76.51 36.30
N PHE A 279 6.78 75.90 36.46
CA PHE A 279 7.93 76.51 37.14
C PHE A 279 8.34 77.85 36.49
N PHE A 280 8.48 77.91 35.16
CA PHE A 280 8.81 79.16 34.46
C PHE A 280 7.72 80.22 34.58
N SER A 281 6.45 79.80 34.55
CA SER A 281 5.30 80.70 34.73
C SER A 281 5.27 81.33 36.13
N GLU A 282 5.60 80.54 37.17
CA GLU A 282 5.71 81.04 38.54
C GLU A 282 6.94 81.93 38.74
N PHE A 283 8.08 81.55 38.17
CA PHE A 283 9.29 82.36 38.22
C PHE A 283 9.10 83.72 37.56
N ALA A 284 8.47 83.78 36.38
CA ALA A 284 8.13 85.03 35.70
C ALA A 284 7.27 85.95 36.57
N LYS A 285 6.28 85.40 37.29
CA LYS A 285 5.44 86.17 38.24
C LYS A 285 6.24 86.72 39.43
N LYS A 286 7.31 86.05 39.85
CA LYS A 286 8.18 86.49 40.95
C LYS A 286 9.16 87.58 40.50
N VAL A 287 9.62 87.52 39.25
CA VAL A 287 10.45 88.54 38.62
C VAL A 287 9.54 89.58 37.95
N ASP A 288 8.80 90.33 38.77
CA ASP A 288 7.78 91.28 38.31
C ASP A 288 8.43 92.64 37.97
N PRO A 289 8.50 93.05 36.69
CA PRO A 289 9.11 94.32 36.28
C PRO A 289 8.33 95.55 36.75
N ASP A 290 7.06 95.39 37.15
CA ASP A 290 6.24 96.50 37.66
C ASP A 290 6.43 96.74 39.16
N LYS A 291 7.22 95.88 39.83
CA LYS A 291 7.56 96.01 41.26
C LYS A 291 9.08 95.99 41.50
N PRO A 292 9.86 96.92 40.90
CA PRO A 292 11.31 96.93 41.06
C PRO A 292 11.77 97.37 42.45
N GLY A 293 10.91 98.06 43.23
CA GLY A 293 11.29 98.79 44.45
C GLY A 293 12.12 98.00 45.46
N GLU A 294 11.69 96.80 45.83
CA GLU A 294 12.41 95.94 46.80
C GLU A 294 13.83 95.57 46.30
N MET A 295 13.95 95.29 45.00
CA MET A 295 15.23 94.98 44.38
C MET A 295 16.12 96.22 44.28
N VAL A 296 15.56 97.38 43.90
CA VAL A 296 16.31 98.64 43.83
C VAL A 296 16.88 98.99 45.20
N GLU A 297 16.07 98.93 46.26
CA GLU A 297 16.50 99.22 47.62
C GLU A 297 17.61 98.27 48.08
N TYR A 298 17.40 96.95 47.91
CA TYR A 298 18.40 95.95 48.27
C TYR A 298 19.72 96.14 47.50
N VAL A 299 19.63 96.27 46.17
CA VAL A 299 20.82 96.41 45.31
C VAL A 299 21.57 97.71 45.61
N HIS A 300 20.86 98.82 45.85
CA HIS A 300 21.47 100.10 46.20
C HIS A 300 22.24 100.02 47.53
N LEU A 301 21.59 99.50 48.59
CA LEU A 301 22.19 99.36 49.92
C LEU A 301 23.40 98.42 49.90
N GLN A 302 23.29 97.25 49.28
CA GLN A 302 24.39 96.28 49.20
C GLN A 302 25.56 96.82 48.37
N PHE A 303 25.26 97.54 47.28
CA PHE A 303 26.31 98.11 46.43
C PHE A 303 27.08 99.23 47.13
N GLN A 304 26.40 100.12 47.86
CA GLN A 304 27.02 101.15 48.70
C GLN A 304 27.93 100.54 49.78
N GLN A 305 27.45 99.50 50.47
CA GLN A 305 28.24 98.80 51.49
C GLN A 305 29.52 98.16 50.93
N THR A 306 29.50 97.80 49.64
CA THR A 306 30.61 97.14 48.95
C THR A 306 31.68 98.12 48.44
N LEU A 307 31.37 99.43 48.39
CA LEU A 307 32.23 100.50 47.85
C LEU A 307 32.93 101.37 48.93
N ARG A 308 32.89 100.99 50.22
CA ARG A 308 33.45 101.75 51.37
C ARG A 308 34.75 102.51 51.02
N GLY A 309 34.67 103.85 51.02
CA GLY A 309 35.80 104.77 50.75
C GLY A 309 35.96 105.26 49.31
N ARG A 310 35.06 104.90 48.39
CA ARG A 310 35.05 105.35 46.97
C ARG A 310 33.88 106.31 46.68
N PRO A 311 33.86 107.00 45.52
CA PRO A 311 32.72 107.83 45.13
C PRO A 311 31.43 107.02 45.20
N LEU A 312 30.42 107.58 45.86
CA LEU A 312 29.11 106.94 45.94
C LEU A 312 28.49 106.88 44.54
N PRO A 313 27.77 105.80 44.20
CA PRO A 313 26.98 105.75 42.98
C PRO A 313 25.91 106.85 42.99
N ASN A 314 25.32 107.11 41.82
CA ASN A 314 24.24 108.08 41.71
C ASN A 314 22.99 107.62 42.51
N SER A 315 22.00 108.51 42.62
CA SER A 315 20.78 108.29 43.39
C SER A 315 20.11 106.94 43.09
N GLN A 316 19.42 106.37 44.08
CA GLN A 316 18.57 105.18 43.93
C GLN A 316 17.58 105.31 42.75
N THR A 317 17.14 106.53 42.44
CA THR A 317 16.26 106.85 41.30
C THR A 317 16.89 106.55 39.93
N GLU A 318 18.23 106.51 39.84
CA GLU A 318 18.94 106.16 38.59
C GLU A 318 19.17 104.64 38.43
N LEU A 319 19.05 103.87 39.52
CA LEU A 319 19.11 102.40 39.48
C LEU A 319 17.81 101.78 39.01
N GLU A 320 16.68 102.41 39.33
CA GLU A 320 15.34 101.90 39.03
C GLU A 320 15.13 101.55 37.55
N PRO A 321 15.52 102.39 36.56
CA PRO A 321 15.40 102.02 35.14
C PRO A 321 16.24 100.78 34.77
N ALA A 322 17.44 100.63 35.35
CA ALA A 322 18.31 99.49 35.08
C ALA A 322 17.72 98.20 35.67
N VAL A 323 17.23 98.26 36.91
CA VAL A 323 16.56 97.13 37.58
C VAL A 323 15.29 96.74 36.84
N LYS A 324 14.47 97.72 36.41
CA LYS A 324 13.28 97.46 35.61
C LYS A 324 13.62 96.77 34.30
N ALA A 325 14.63 97.24 33.58
CA ALA A 325 15.08 96.62 32.33
C ALA A 325 15.60 95.18 32.54
N ILE A 326 16.32 94.91 33.63
CA ILE A 326 16.80 93.56 33.98
C ILE A 326 15.63 92.65 34.34
N LEU A 327 14.71 93.09 35.20
CA LEU A 327 13.52 92.34 35.58
C LEU A 327 12.65 92.04 34.35
N THR A 328 12.44 93.01 33.46
CA THR A 328 11.72 92.80 32.20
C THR A 328 12.42 91.76 31.33
N ALA A 329 13.74 91.84 31.16
CA ALA A 329 14.47 90.89 30.33
C ALA A 329 14.43 89.46 30.91
N VAL A 330 14.56 89.29 32.22
CA VAL A 330 14.46 87.99 32.88
C VAL A 330 13.02 87.46 32.86
N HIS A 331 12.04 88.32 33.07
CA HIS A 331 10.61 87.99 32.97
C HIS A 331 10.26 87.47 31.57
N CYS A 332 10.66 88.21 30.53
CA CYS A 332 10.46 87.81 29.14
C CYS A 332 11.19 86.51 28.80
N ALA A 333 12.44 86.32 29.28
CA ALA A 333 13.19 85.08 29.07
C ALA A 333 12.48 83.87 29.73
N ALA A 334 11.95 84.04 30.95
CA ALA A 334 11.19 82.99 31.63
C ALA A 334 9.90 82.65 30.90
N LEU A 335 9.11 83.64 30.46
CA LEU A 335 7.90 83.41 29.67
C LEU A 335 8.19 82.77 28.32
N GLN A 336 9.24 83.23 27.63
CA GLN A 336 9.63 82.69 26.32
C GLN A 336 9.95 81.20 26.44
N VAL A 337 10.78 80.79 27.41
CA VAL A 337 11.12 79.38 27.59
C VAL A 337 9.90 78.56 28.02
N GLY A 338 9.01 79.13 28.83
CA GLY A 338 7.74 78.49 29.20
C GLY A 338 6.83 78.23 27.99
N GLU A 339 6.66 79.21 27.10
CA GLU A 339 5.84 79.04 25.88
C GLU A 339 6.53 78.16 24.83
N GLU A 340 7.85 78.20 24.71
CA GLU A 340 8.61 77.26 23.87
C GLU A 340 8.38 75.81 24.34
N LEU A 341 8.47 75.52 25.64
CA LEU A 341 8.18 74.18 26.17
C LEU A 341 6.72 73.77 25.95
N LYS A 342 5.78 74.71 26.15
CA LYS A 342 4.35 74.48 25.90
C LYS A 342 4.09 74.11 24.43
N SER A 343 4.85 74.67 23.49
CA SER A 343 4.75 74.32 22.07
C SER A 343 5.10 72.85 21.78
N PHE A 344 5.84 72.17 22.67
CA PHE A 344 6.16 70.73 22.56
C PHE A 344 5.24 69.82 23.39
N THR A 345 4.34 70.38 24.22
CA THR A 345 3.50 69.63 25.17
C THR A 345 2.01 69.97 25.06
N SER A 346 1.62 70.62 23.97
CA SER A 346 0.23 70.97 23.74
C SER A 346 -0.06 71.01 22.26
N ASP A 347 -1.20 70.42 21.94
CA ASP A 347 -1.85 70.46 20.64
C ASP A 347 -2.46 71.84 20.28
N THR A 348 -2.49 72.78 21.24
CA THR A 348 -3.11 74.10 21.07
C THR A 348 -2.24 75.11 20.32
N ILE A 349 -0.91 74.97 20.39
CA ILE A 349 0.05 75.89 19.75
C ILE A 349 0.73 75.22 18.56
N SER A 350 1.12 73.95 18.71
CA SER A 350 1.60 73.10 17.63
C SER A 350 0.72 71.86 17.58
N LYS A 351 0.51 71.20 16.43
CA LYS A 351 -0.24 69.92 16.39
C LYS A 351 0.55 68.74 17.01
N TYR A 352 1.53 69.03 17.86
CA TYR A 352 2.53 68.08 18.32
C TYR A 352 2.66 68.11 19.85
N ASP A 353 2.32 66.97 20.44
CA ASP A 353 2.57 66.69 21.86
C ASP A 353 3.62 65.59 21.97
N LEU A 354 4.85 65.98 22.36
CA LEU A 354 5.98 65.08 22.48
C LEU A 354 5.71 63.95 23.48
N GLY A 355 5.07 64.25 24.61
CA GLY A 355 4.81 63.27 25.67
C GLY A 355 3.84 62.18 25.23
N ILE A 356 2.70 62.59 24.66
CA ILE A 356 1.69 61.68 24.14
C ILE A 356 2.24 60.88 22.95
N LYS A 357 2.94 61.53 22.01
CA LYS A 357 3.47 60.85 20.82
C LYS A 357 4.58 59.88 21.17
N LEU A 358 5.46 60.20 22.12
CA LEU A 358 6.52 59.30 22.56
C LEU A 358 5.96 58.08 23.29
N LYS A 359 4.99 58.29 24.19
CA LYS A 359 4.27 57.18 24.87
C LYS A 359 3.56 56.27 23.87
N ALA A 360 2.87 56.86 22.88
CA ALA A 360 2.21 56.09 21.83
C ALA A 360 3.21 55.30 20.96
N ALA A 361 4.35 55.91 20.61
CA ALA A 361 5.40 55.23 19.83
C ALA A 361 5.99 54.03 20.58
N ILE A 362 6.27 54.16 21.88
CA ILE A 362 6.72 53.05 22.73
C ILE A 362 5.67 51.93 22.75
N ALA A 363 4.40 52.28 22.94
CA ALA A 363 3.31 51.30 22.97
C ALA A 363 3.11 50.56 21.63
N GLU A 364 3.25 51.24 20.48
CA GLU A 364 3.18 50.59 19.16
C GLU A 364 4.35 49.63 18.91
N VAL A 365 5.56 49.99 19.35
CA VAL A 365 6.73 49.10 19.25
C VAL A 365 6.57 47.88 20.15
N ASP A 366 6.02 48.04 21.35
CA ASP A 366 5.70 46.92 22.24
C ASP A 366 4.67 45.96 21.64
N LYS A 367 3.69 46.46 20.86
CA LYS A 367 2.75 45.59 20.13
C LYS A 367 3.48 44.71 19.09
N ILE A 368 4.50 45.23 18.40
CA ILE A 368 5.32 44.43 17.48
C ILE A 368 6.00 43.30 18.23
N LYS A 369 6.57 43.60 19.42
CA LYS A 369 7.19 42.60 20.29
C LYS A 369 6.20 41.47 20.64
N GLN A 370 4.98 41.83 21.04
CA GLN A 370 3.94 40.88 21.42
C GLN A 370 3.44 40.01 20.24
N GLN A 371 3.53 40.49 19.00
CA GLN A 371 3.15 39.70 17.83
C GLN A 371 4.18 38.62 17.47
N ILE A 372 5.43 38.78 17.88
CA ILE A 372 6.56 37.93 17.47
C ILE A 372 7.06 37.04 18.62
N ASP A 373 7.08 37.55 19.85
CA ASP A 373 7.69 36.87 21.00
C ASP A 373 6.68 36.00 21.76
N SER A 374 6.96 34.71 21.85
CA SER A 374 6.10 33.69 22.46
C SER A 374 6.29 33.55 23.98
N LYS A 375 7.29 34.22 24.58
CA LYS A 375 7.67 34.01 25.99
C LYS A 375 7.02 34.94 27.02
N LYS A 376 6.36 36.04 26.61
CA LYS A 376 5.72 37.02 27.52
C LYS A 376 4.20 37.15 27.29
N ALA A 377 3.54 36.10 26.85
CA ALA A 377 2.09 36.10 26.62
C ALA A 377 1.32 35.79 27.91
N SER A 378 1.11 36.80 28.76
CA SER A 378 -0.11 36.84 29.56
C SER A 378 -1.26 37.33 28.67
N GLU A 379 -2.34 36.54 28.61
CA GLU A 379 -3.66 36.82 28.02
C GLU A 379 -3.83 37.00 26.49
N TYR A 380 -2.80 37.31 25.69
CA TYR A 380 -2.92 37.39 24.22
C TYR A 380 -2.33 36.18 23.50
N ASN A 381 -3.05 35.06 23.56
CA ASN A 381 -2.58 33.73 23.13
C ASN A 381 -2.43 33.49 21.60
N ASN A 382 -2.33 34.54 20.76
CA ASN A 382 -2.55 34.42 19.31
C ASN A 382 -1.72 35.37 18.41
N GLY A 383 -0.51 35.76 18.83
CA GLY A 383 0.43 36.52 17.98
C GLY A 383 0.75 35.78 16.67
N VAL A 384 0.98 36.54 15.58
CA VAL A 384 1.29 35.97 14.26
C VAL A 384 2.50 35.02 14.32
N GLY A 385 3.51 35.35 15.13
CA GLY A 385 4.70 34.53 15.25
C GLY A 385 4.44 33.14 15.84
N LYS A 386 3.56 33.04 16.85
CA LYS A 386 3.14 31.75 17.42
C LYS A 386 2.35 30.92 16.41
N LYS A 387 1.48 31.55 15.60
CA LYS A 387 0.73 30.84 14.54
C LYS A 387 1.67 30.23 13.49
N ILE A 388 2.73 30.95 13.13
CA ILE A 388 3.77 30.43 12.23
C ILE A 388 4.54 29.28 12.90
N ASP A 389 4.91 29.41 14.18
CA ASP A 389 5.54 28.34 14.95
C ASP A 389 4.68 27.06 14.98
N ASP A 390 3.39 27.19 15.31
CA ASP A 390 2.45 26.07 15.38
C ASP A 390 2.23 25.41 14.01
N ALA A 391 2.18 26.22 12.93
CA ALA A 391 2.08 25.73 11.56
C ALA A 391 3.34 24.94 11.15
N LEU A 392 4.53 25.47 11.45
CA LEU A 392 5.80 24.80 11.16
C LEU A 392 5.94 23.49 11.95
N LEU A 393 5.53 23.46 13.23
CA LEU A 393 5.49 22.25 14.05
C LEU A 393 4.54 21.19 13.46
N THR A 394 3.38 21.62 12.97
CA THR A 394 2.41 20.73 12.32
C THR A 394 3.00 20.12 11.05
N VAL A 395 3.60 20.94 10.19
CA VAL A 395 4.26 20.46 8.96
C VAL A 395 5.43 19.53 9.29
N GLN A 396 6.23 19.85 10.32
CA GLN A 396 7.33 19.00 10.78
C GLN A 396 6.86 17.60 11.21
N SER A 397 5.74 17.52 11.94
CA SER A 397 5.14 16.23 12.31
C SER A 397 4.69 15.42 11.09
N LYS A 398 4.09 16.07 10.09
CA LYS A 398 3.67 15.41 8.84
C LYS A 398 4.86 14.94 8.01
N ILE A 399 5.91 15.74 7.89
CA ILE A 399 7.17 15.34 7.24
C ILE A 399 7.74 14.11 7.95
N LYS A 400 7.86 14.12 9.29
CA LYS A 400 8.37 12.95 10.04
C LYS A 400 7.55 11.67 9.81
N SER A 401 6.23 11.79 9.69
CA SER A 401 5.36 10.66 9.38
C SER A 401 5.60 10.10 7.98
N LEU A 402 5.74 10.97 6.97
CA LEU A 402 6.00 10.59 5.58
C LEU A 402 7.41 10.02 5.37
N ASP A 403 8.41 10.56 6.08
CA ASP A 403 9.81 10.13 6.03
C ASP A 403 9.98 8.62 6.31
N ARG A 404 9.17 8.10 7.24
CA ARG A 404 9.13 6.69 7.61
C ARG A 404 8.74 5.76 6.46
N TYR A 405 7.81 6.20 5.59
CA TYR A 405 7.30 5.39 4.48
C TYR A 405 8.11 5.59 3.19
N LEU A 406 8.58 6.83 2.96
CA LEU A 406 9.22 7.22 1.72
C LEU A 406 10.74 7.02 1.77
N VAL A 407 11.44 7.52 2.79
CA VAL A 407 12.92 7.63 2.75
C VAL A 407 13.61 6.49 3.50
N ASN A 408 13.03 6.01 4.59
CA ASN A 408 13.68 4.98 5.40
C ASN A 408 13.68 3.64 4.65
N GLU A 409 14.80 3.29 4.01
CA GLU A 409 14.88 2.14 3.08
C GLU A 409 14.82 0.78 3.76
N SER A 410 15.07 0.72 5.08
CA SER A 410 15.23 -0.52 5.84
C SER A 410 14.07 -0.86 6.78
N GLY A 411 13.04 -0.01 6.89
CA GLY A 411 11.90 -0.26 7.77
C GLY A 411 10.85 -1.19 7.15
N ASP A 412 10.18 -2.02 7.96
CA ASP A 412 9.10 -2.90 7.49
C ASP A 412 7.91 -2.16 6.85
N GLU A 413 7.71 -0.89 7.24
CA GLU A 413 6.67 -0.02 6.69
C GLU A 413 7.13 0.72 5.41
N SER A 414 8.38 0.54 4.99
CA SER A 414 8.95 1.22 3.83
C SER A 414 8.31 0.74 2.54
N ILE A 415 7.87 1.69 1.70
CA ILE A 415 7.33 1.36 0.38
C ILE A 415 8.41 0.70 -0.50
N ARG A 416 9.69 1.12 -0.36
CA ARG A 416 10.80 0.50 -1.09
C ARG A 416 10.98 -0.97 -0.71
N LYS A 417 10.88 -1.28 0.58
CA LYS A 417 10.94 -2.67 1.06
C LYS A 417 9.78 -3.49 0.45
N GLY A 418 8.55 -3.00 0.53
CA GLY A 418 7.40 -3.69 -0.07
C GLY A 418 7.54 -3.93 -1.58
N ILE A 419 8.15 -2.99 -2.32
CA ILE A 419 8.49 -3.17 -3.75
C ILE A 419 9.60 -4.21 -3.95
N GLY A 420 10.56 -4.28 -3.02
CA GLY A 420 11.59 -5.31 -2.96
C GLY A 420 10.99 -6.70 -2.71
N ASP A 421 10.05 -6.81 -1.78
CA ASP A 421 9.36 -8.06 -1.43
C ASP A 421 8.56 -8.60 -2.62
N ILE A 422 7.95 -7.74 -3.45
CA ILE A 422 7.31 -8.17 -4.72
C ILE A 422 8.31 -8.89 -5.64
N LYS A 423 9.58 -8.44 -5.67
CA LYS A 423 10.62 -9.13 -6.45
C LYS A 423 10.89 -10.51 -5.87
N THR A 424 11.21 -10.60 -4.58
CA THR A 424 11.66 -11.85 -3.96
C THR A 424 10.54 -12.87 -3.80
N ASP A 425 9.34 -12.43 -3.42
CA ASP A 425 8.28 -13.32 -2.97
C ASP A 425 7.36 -13.75 -4.11
N VAL A 426 7.31 -12.99 -5.19
CA VAL A 426 6.42 -13.22 -6.33
C VAL A 426 7.21 -13.39 -7.62
N LEU A 427 7.97 -12.38 -8.06
CA LEU A 427 8.63 -12.42 -9.38
C LEU A 427 9.67 -13.53 -9.46
N ASP A 428 10.51 -13.72 -8.44
CA ASP A 428 11.53 -14.79 -8.46
C ASP A 428 10.88 -16.19 -8.46
N LYS A 429 9.68 -16.34 -7.90
CA LYS A 429 8.92 -17.62 -7.95
C LYS A 429 8.30 -17.85 -9.32
N LEU A 430 7.71 -16.80 -9.90
CA LEU A 430 7.19 -16.86 -11.27
C LEU A 430 8.32 -17.12 -12.28
N ASP A 431 9.50 -16.52 -12.07
CA ASP A 431 10.68 -16.72 -12.89
C ASP A 431 11.13 -18.19 -12.89
N LYS A 432 11.18 -18.83 -11.71
CA LYS A 432 11.48 -20.26 -11.60
C LYS A 432 10.44 -21.15 -12.29
N LEU A 433 9.16 -20.78 -12.27
CA LEU A 433 8.11 -21.55 -12.93
C LEU A 433 8.20 -21.48 -14.46
N GLN A 434 8.55 -20.32 -15.01
CA GLN A 434 8.73 -20.12 -16.47
C GLN A 434 10.08 -20.64 -16.98
N ASN A 435 11.11 -20.71 -16.13
CA ASN A 435 12.46 -21.05 -16.56
C ASN A 435 12.55 -22.53 -16.97
N VAL A 436 12.76 -22.74 -18.27
CA VAL A 436 12.89 -24.05 -18.91
C VAL A 436 14.09 -24.86 -18.37
N LYS A 437 15.08 -24.20 -17.76
CA LYS A 437 16.28 -24.85 -17.22
C LYS A 437 16.12 -25.38 -15.79
N ASP A 438 15.03 -25.05 -15.08
CA ASP A 438 14.80 -25.58 -13.74
C ASP A 438 14.18 -26.98 -13.82
N GLU A 439 15.02 -27.99 -13.62
CA GLU A 439 14.71 -29.41 -13.92
C GLU A 439 13.64 -30.00 -12.98
N THR A 440 13.45 -29.42 -11.80
CA THR A 440 12.66 -30.08 -10.75
C THR A 440 11.20 -29.63 -10.66
N ASN A 441 10.89 -28.36 -10.93
CA ASN A 441 9.55 -27.81 -10.66
C ASN A 441 9.02 -26.80 -11.69
N SER A 442 9.71 -26.60 -12.82
CA SER A 442 9.20 -25.77 -13.91
C SER A 442 7.95 -26.37 -14.58
N ILE A 443 7.20 -25.51 -15.27
CA ILE A 443 6.04 -25.95 -16.07
C ILE A 443 6.49 -26.90 -17.18
N GLU A 444 7.63 -26.64 -17.82
CA GLU A 444 8.17 -27.49 -18.90
C GLU A 444 8.62 -28.87 -18.38
N SER A 445 9.23 -28.94 -17.19
CA SER A 445 9.56 -30.24 -16.55
C SER A 445 8.29 -31.07 -16.28
N ARG A 446 7.24 -30.44 -15.76
CA ARG A 446 5.96 -31.11 -15.49
C ARG A 446 5.24 -31.55 -16.76
N LYS A 447 5.29 -30.73 -17.81
CA LYS A 447 4.78 -31.03 -19.14
C LYS A 447 5.50 -32.23 -19.77
N THR A 448 6.82 -32.29 -19.67
CA THR A 448 7.63 -33.41 -20.14
C THR A 448 7.28 -34.72 -19.41
N LYS A 449 7.21 -34.69 -18.07
CA LYS A 449 6.79 -35.86 -17.27
C LYS A 449 5.38 -36.35 -17.62
N ALA A 450 4.44 -35.42 -17.84
CA ALA A 450 3.09 -35.78 -18.27
C ALA A 450 3.10 -36.44 -19.66
N ASP A 451 3.94 -35.93 -20.57
CA ASP A 451 4.11 -36.51 -21.91
C ASP A 451 4.65 -37.95 -21.86
N GLU A 452 5.68 -38.17 -21.04
CA GLU A 452 6.27 -39.49 -20.80
C GLU A 452 5.24 -40.48 -20.23
N LEU A 453 4.46 -40.07 -19.23
CA LEU A 453 3.39 -40.90 -18.65
C LEU A 453 2.31 -41.25 -19.67
N MET A 454 1.91 -40.30 -20.52
CA MET A 454 0.93 -40.54 -21.59
C MET A 454 1.48 -41.51 -22.65
N ASN A 455 2.76 -41.40 -23.00
CA ASN A 455 3.39 -42.35 -23.91
C ASN A 455 3.52 -43.75 -23.28
N SER A 456 3.88 -43.84 -22.00
CA SER A 456 3.93 -45.12 -21.27
C SER A 456 2.57 -45.79 -21.25
N LEU A 457 1.51 -45.05 -20.90
CA LEU A 457 0.15 -45.58 -20.88
C LEU A 457 -0.31 -46.04 -22.27
N LYS A 458 0.02 -45.31 -23.34
CA LYS A 458 -0.24 -45.75 -24.71
C LYS A 458 0.42 -47.09 -25.00
N ASN A 459 1.71 -47.23 -24.68
CA ASN A 459 2.48 -48.43 -24.92
C ASN A 459 1.93 -49.63 -24.12
N GLU A 460 1.55 -49.42 -22.85
CA GLU A 460 0.92 -50.45 -22.03
C GLU A 460 -0.41 -50.94 -22.63
N ILE A 461 -1.25 -50.02 -23.09
CA ILE A 461 -2.52 -50.36 -23.76
C ILE A 461 -2.26 -51.15 -25.05
N GLN A 462 -1.29 -50.72 -25.88
CA GLN A 462 -0.92 -51.44 -27.10
C GLN A 462 -0.41 -52.85 -26.81
N ASN A 463 0.45 -53.01 -25.80
CA ASN A 463 0.95 -54.31 -25.38
C ASN A 463 -0.18 -55.24 -24.92
N LYS A 464 -1.15 -54.71 -24.16
CA LYS A 464 -2.33 -55.48 -23.74
C LYS A 464 -3.23 -55.88 -24.90
N LEU A 465 -3.34 -55.05 -25.94
CA LEU A 465 -4.08 -55.42 -27.15
C LEU A 465 -3.42 -56.56 -27.92
N ILE A 466 -2.09 -56.52 -28.06
CA ILE A 466 -1.31 -57.61 -28.67
C ILE A 466 -1.51 -58.91 -27.88
N GLU A 467 -1.48 -58.84 -26.55
CA GLU A 467 -1.74 -60.00 -25.68
C GLU A 467 -3.14 -60.58 -25.90
N PHE A 468 -4.17 -59.73 -25.99
CA PHE A 468 -5.54 -60.17 -26.28
C PHE A 468 -5.66 -60.80 -27.66
N GLU A 469 -5.00 -60.25 -28.68
CA GLU A 469 -5.01 -60.79 -30.05
C GLU A 469 -4.39 -62.20 -30.11
N LEU A 470 -3.26 -62.40 -29.43
CA LEU A 470 -2.59 -63.70 -29.32
C LEU A 470 -3.46 -64.74 -28.60
N ASN A 471 -4.09 -64.34 -27.48
CA ASN A 471 -4.99 -65.20 -26.72
C ASN A 471 -6.24 -65.56 -27.53
N LEU A 472 -6.79 -64.58 -28.27
CA LEU A 472 -7.94 -64.79 -29.13
C LEU A 472 -7.61 -65.78 -30.24
N THR A 473 -6.49 -65.58 -30.93
CA THR A 473 -6.01 -66.50 -31.99
C THR A 473 -5.82 -67.92 -31.45
N SER A 474 -5.20 -68.05 -30.28
CA SER A 474 -4.94 -69.35 -29.65
C SER A 474 -6.25 -70.08 -29.27
N ALA A 475 -7.22 -69.33 -28.72
CA ALA A 475 -8.53 -69.89 -28.37
C ALA A 475 -9.35 -70.27 -29.62
N ASP A 476 -9.28 -69.46 -30.69
CA ASP A 476 -9.91 -69.71 -31.97
C ASP A 476 -9.43 -71.03 -32.58
N ASP A 477 -8.11 -71.24 -32.57
CA ASP A 477 -7.45 -72.44 -33.04
C ASP A 477 -7.78 -73.67 -32.19
N ALA A 478 -7.72 -73.55 -30.86
CA ALA A 478 -8.02 -74.65 -29.94
C ALA A 478 -9.46 -75.15 -30.09
N LEU A 479 -10.42 -74.22 -30.20
CA LEU A 479 -11.82 -74.56 -30.43
C LEU A 479 -12.04 -75.15 -31.82
N THR A 480 -11.37 -74.62 -32.85
CA THR A 480 -11.42 -75.19 -34.20
C THR A 480 -10.97 -76.65 -34.21
N LYS A 481 -9.79 -76.94 -33.63
CA LYS A 481 -9.26 -78.31 -33.51
C LYS A 481 -10.20 -79.22 -32.74
N THR A 482 -10.80 -78.74 -31.66
CA THR A 482 -11.74 -79.51 -30.84
C THR A 482 -13.02 -79.84 -31.61
N ILE A 483 -13.62 -78.84 -32.28
CA ILE A 483 -14.82 -79.01 -33.10
C ILE A 483 -14.54 -79.97 -34.27
N ASP A 484 -13.42 -79.82 -34.97
CA ASP A 484 -13.05 -80.67 -36.10
C ASP A 484 -12.75 -82.12 -35.64
N SER A 485 -12.18 -82.31 -34.45
CA SER A 485 -11.96 -83.62 -33.83
C SER A 485 -13.29 -84.32 -33.52
N VAL A 486 -14.23 -83.61 -32.86
CA VAL A 486 -15.57 -84.13 -32.57
C VAL A 486 -16.35 -84.42 -33.85
N TYR A 487 -16.27 -83.54 -34.85
CA TYR A 487 -16.86 -83.74 -36.17
C TYR A 487 -16.32 -85.01 -36.83
N SER A 488 -15.00 -85.17 -36.87
CA SER A 488 -14.34 -86.34 -37.46
C SER A 488 -14.73 -87.63 -36.74
N ALA A 489 -14.81 -87.60 -35.40
CA ALA A 489 -15.26 -88.74 -34.60
C ALA A 489 -16.72 -89.10 -34.90
N ALA A 490 -17.61 -88.11 -34.99
CA ALA A 490 -19.02 -88.32 -35.33
C ALA A 490 -19.20 -88.89 -36.75
N VAL A 491 -18.45 -88.39 -37.73
CA VAL A 491 -18.45 -88.92 -39.10
C VAL A 491 -17.93 -90.36 -39.14
N LYS A 492 -16.82 -90.67 -38.46
CA LYS A 492 -16.30 -92.03 -38.35
C LYS A 492 -17.30 -92.98 -37.69
N ALA A 493 -17.91 -92.57 -36.57
CA ALA A 493 -18.91 -93.36 -35.87
C ALA A 493 -20.12 -93.67 -36.74
N ARG A 494 -20.62 -92.66 -37.49
CA ARG A 494 -21.68 -92.84 -38.49
C ARG A 494 -21.28 -93.86 -39.56
N GLY A 495 -20.05 -93.77 -40.09
CA GLY A 495 -19.52 -94.70 -41.09
C GLY A 495 -19.44 -96.15 -40.57
N TYR A 496 -18.89 -96.35 -39.37
CA TYR A 496 -18.83 -97.67 -38.72
C TYR A 496 -20.22 -98.27 -38.49
N GLN A 497 -21.19 -97.46 -38.06
CA GLN A 497 -22.55 -97.93 -37.80
C GLN A 497 -23.31 -98.26 -39.09
N ALA A 498 -23.13 -97.47 -40.15
CA ALA A 498 -23.65 -97.80 -41.47
C ALA A 498 -23.12 -99.17 -41.93
N HIS A 499 -21.81 -99.41 -41.80
CA HIS A 499 -21.20 -100.69 -42.14
C HIS A 499 -21.71 -101.87 -41.31
N ARG A 500 -21.87 -101.70 -39.98
CA ARG A 500 -22.41 -102.77 -39.10
C ARG A 500 -23.85 -103.11 -39.42
N THR A 501 -24.71 -102.13 -39.65
CA THR A 501 -26.12 -102.37 -39.99
C THR A 501 -26.26 -103.03 -41.37
N THR A 502 -25.46 -102.64 -42.37
CA THR A 502 -25.38 -103.35 -43.67
C THR A 502 -24.88 -104.79 -43.51
N THR A 503 -23.88 -105.03 -42.66
CA THR A 503 -23.37 -106.38 -42.37
C THR A 503 -24.44 -107.26 -41.71
N GLN A 504 -25.21 -106.71 -40.77
CA GLN A 504 -26.31 -107.41 -40.12
C GLN A 504 -27.45 -107.72 -41.11
N GLN A 505 -27.80 -106.80 -42.01
CA GLN A 505 -28.74 -107.06 -43.11
C GLN A 505 -28.23 -108.15 -44.06
N ASN A 506 -26.94 -108.12 -44.41
CA ASN A 506 -26.31 -109.16 -45.24
C ASN A 506 -26.27 -110.52 -44.52
N ALA A 507 -26.04 -110.54 -43.21
CA ALA A 507 -26.10 -111.76 -42.41
C ALA A 507 -27.51 -112.35 -42.37
N SER A 508 -28.54 -111.52 -42.18
CA SER A 508 -29.95 -111.92 -42.28
C SER A 508 -30.31 -112.42 -43.69
N ARG A 509 -29.80 -111.77 -44.75
CA ARG A 509 -29.96 -112.22 -46.14
C ARG A 509 -29.22 -113.53 -46.42
N ASN A 510 -28.03 -113.73 -45.86
CA ASN A 510 -27.28 -114.97 -45.99
C ASN A 510 -27.93 -116.12 -45.21
N HIS A 511 -28.48 -115.85 -44.02
CA HIS A 511 -29.33 -116.80 -43.31
C HIS A 511 -30.55 -117.18 -44.15
N ARG A 512 -31.21 -116.20 -44.80
CA ARG A 512 -32.30 -116.46 -45.74
C ARG A 512 -31.88 -117.39 -46.88
N ILE A 513 -30.71 -117.19 -47.48
CA ILE A 513 -30.18 -118.04 -48.56
C ILE A 513 -29.85 -119.45 -48.05
N ARG A 514 -29.18 -119.57 -46.90
CA ARG A 514 -28.80 -120.88 -46.33
C ARG A 514 -30.00 -121.70 -45.91
N LEU A 515 -30.98 -121.07 -45.26
CA LEU A 515 -32.23 -121.72 -44.90
C LEU A 515 -33.06 -122.07 -46.14
N GLN A 516 -33.07 -121.22 -47.17
CA GLN A 516 -33.70 -121.57 -48.45
C GLN A 516 -33.04 -122.81 -49.05
N LYS A 517 -31.70 -122.90 -49.04
CA LYS A 517 -31.00 -124.11 -49.48
C LYS A 517 -31.38 -125.34 -48.65
N VAL A 518 -31.55 -125.22 -47.33
CA VAL A 518 -32.02 -126.33 -46.49
C VAL A 518 -33.45 -126.72 -46.89
N THR A 519 -34.34 -125.76 -47.09
CA THR A 519 -35.71 -126.02 -47.58
C THR A 519 -35.70 -126.69 -48.96
N ASP A 520 -34.86 -126.23 -49.88
CA ASP A 520 -34.72 -126.79 -51.23
C ASP A 520 -34.14 -128.22 -51.17
N GLU A 521 -33.18 -128.50 -50.28
CA GLU A 521 -32.59 -129.83 -50.11
C GLU A 521 -33.55 -130.81 -49.41
N VAL A 522 -34.36 -130.33 -48.46
CA VAL A 522 -35.48 -131.09 -47.89
C VAL A 522 -36.53 -131.37 -48.97
N GLN A 523 -36.84 -130.40 -49.84
CA GLN A 523 -37.72 -130.60 -51.00
C GLN A 523 -37.15 -131.57 -52.05
N LYS A 524 -35.82 -131.73 -52.15
CA LYS A 524 -35.19 -132.75 -53.00
C LYS A 524 -35.22 -134.15 -52.39
N LEU A 525 -35.22 -134.26 -51.06
CA LEU A 525 -35.39 -135.52 -50.34
C LEU A 525 -36.85 -136.02 -50.42
N LEU A 526 -37.77 -135.16 -50.85
CA LEU A 526 -39.13 -135.51 -51.26
C LEU A 526 -39.14 -135.71 -52.79
N PRO A 527 -39.49 -136.90 -53.32
CA PRO A 527 -39.47 -137.14 -54.77
C PRO A 527 -40.48 -136.22 -55.48
N LYS A 528 -40.00 -135.45 -56.46
CA LYS A 528 -40.84 -134.76 -57.47
C LYS A 528 -41.31 -135.78 -58.51
N ASP A 529 -42.62 -136.00 -58.54
CA ASP A 529 -43.49 -136.56 -59.60
C ASP A 529 -42.94 -137.57 -60.60
N THR A 530 -43.65 -138.70 -60.72
CA THR A 530 -44.16 -139.16 -62.03
C THR A 530 -45.41 -140.01 -61.83
N ASN A 531 -46.59 -139.48 -62.13
CA ASN A 531 -47.67 -140.35 -62.62
C ASN A 531 -47.32 -140.76 -64.06
N PRO A 532 -47.52 -142.04 -64.41
CA PRO A 532 -48.19 -142.35 -65.65
C PRO A 532 -49.43 -143.22 -65.37
N THR A 533 -50.54 -142.83 -66.00
CA THR A 533 -51.93 -143.33 -65.89
C THR A 533 -52.70 -143.00 -64.62
#